data_AF-A0AAW5PM07-F1
#
_entry.id   AF-A0AAW5PM07-F1
#
_cell.length_a   1.000
_cell.length_b   1.000
_cell.length_c   1.000
_cell.angle_alpha   90.00
_cell.angle_beta   90.00
_cell.angle_gamma   90.00
#
_symmetry.space_group_name_H-M   'P 1'
#
loop_
_entity.id
_entity.type
_entity.pdbx_description
1 polymer ?
#
loop_
_entity_poly.entity_id
_entity_poly.type
_entity_poly.pdbx_seq_one_letter_code
_entity_poly.pdbx_strand_id
1 'polypeptide(L)'
;MTDLNISAISCALLQSGTTCWKCSAATTVTAIWVPGCIDNEDEECPEEGGAALLKYISDLDAGTMARVRAASPWLKSNYSHTADQTHLANHCQACDALQGDHFVYCPDGPFFPQDQAGVDQLKVIFEHGPLMASASTAQSGWMELVKLPAEG
;
A
#
# COMPACT_ATOMS: atom_id res chain seq x y z
N MET A 1 -15.35 -6.26 5.40
CA MET A 1 -14.60 -6.22 4.13
C MET A 1 -14.05 -7.62 3.93
N THR A 2 -14.04 -8.18 2.72
CA THR A 2 -13.47 -9.52 2.50
C THR A 2 -11.96 -9.39 2.43
N ASP A 3 -11.25 -10.08 3.32
CA ASP A 3 -9.80 -10.21 3.21
C ASP A 3 -9.51 -11.27 2.14
N LEU A 4 -8.77 -10.87 1.12
CA LEU A 4 -8.28 -11.75 0.06
C LEU A 4 -6.88 -12.20 0.43
N ASN A 5 -6.55 -13.46 0.14
CA ASN A 5 -5.17 -13.93 0.20
C ASN A 5 -4.50 -13.53 -1.11
N ILE A 6 -3.58 -12.59 -1.04
CA ILE A 6 -2.86 -12.05 -2.19
C ILE A 6 -1.44 -12.60 -2.19
N SER A 7 -1.09 -13.28 -3.28
CA SER A 7 0.26 -13.71 -3.59
C SER A 7 0.83 -12.91 -4.75
N ALA A 8 2.07 -12.45 -4.66
CA ALA A 8 2.75 -11.72 -5.75
C ALA A 8 4.23 -12.08 -5.84
N ILE A 9 4.80 -12.10 -7.05
CA ILE A 9 6.24 -12.38 -7.25
C ILE A 9 7.15 -11.23 -6.82
N SER A 10 6.60 -10.03 -6.78
CA SER A 10 7.28 -8.79 -6.40
C SER A 10 6.28 -7.77 -5.89
N CYS A 11 6.78 -6.78 -5.16
CA CYS A 11 5.99 -5.64 -4.73
C CYS A 11 6.87 -4.38 -4.72
N ALA A 12 6.24 -3.22 -4.56
CA ALA A 12 6.92 -1.97 -4.30
C ALA A 12 6.21 -1.19 -3.19
N LEU A 13 6.97 -0.36 -2.49
CA LEU A 13 6.43 0.64 -1.58
C LEU A 13 6.32 1.96 -2.32
N LEU A 14 5.11 2.50 -2.39
CA LEU A 14 4.85 3.84 -2.91
C LEU A 14 4.80 4.80 -1.73
N GLN A 15 5.68 5.79 -1.70
CA GLN A 15 5.72 6.80 -0.65
C GLN A 15 5.27 8.16 -1.19
N SER A 16 4.45 8.86 -0.42
CA SER A 16 3.98 10.21 -0.74
C SER A 16 3.87 11.06 0.53
N GLY A 17 3.87 12.38 0.37
CA GLY A 17 3.70 13.34 1.47
C GLY A 17 2.24 13.69 1.71
N THR A 18 1.86 13.88 2.97
CA THR A 18 0.54 14.41 3.36
C THR A 18 0.65 15.25 4.64
N THR A 19 -0.47 15.86 5.03
CA THR A 19 -0.59 16.61 6.29
C THR A 19 -1.34 15.77 7.32
N CYS A 20 -0.77 15.61 8.51
CA CYS A 20 -1.43 14.88 9.59
C CYS A 20 -2.73 15.56 10.03
N TRP A 21 -3.84 14.81 10.03
CA TRP A 21 -5.14 15.33 10.45
C TRP A 21 -5.19 15.78 11.93
N LYS A 22 -4.30 15.23 12.79
CA LYS A 22 -4.30 15.50 14.24
C LYS A 22 -3.40 16.67 14.65
N CYS A 23 -2.16 16.70 14.14
CA CYS A 23 -1.16 17.70 14.56
C CYS A 23 -0.74 18.66 13.44
N SER A 24 -1.28 18.50 12.22
CA SER A 24 -0.96 19.32 11.04
C SER A 24 0.51 19.30 10.59
N ALA A 25 1.35 18.46 11.18
CA ALA A 25 2.71 18.25 10.69
C ALA A 25 2.71 17.53 9.34
N ALA A 26 3.65 17.88 8.47
CA ALA A 26 3.94 17.09 7.28
C ALA A 26 4.39 15.69 7.68
N THR A 27 3.85 14.67 7.03
CA THR A 27 4.18 13.26 7.27
C THR A 27 4.19 12.49 5.97
N THR A 28 5.09 11.51 5.87
CA THR A 28 5.07 10.54 4.79
C THR A 28 4.03 9.47 5.08
N VAL A 29 3.34 9.03 4.03
CA VAL A 29 2.51 7.84 4.02
C VAL A 29 3.04 6.86 2.97
N THR A 30 2.75 5.58 3.17
CA THR A 30 3.22 4.49 2.33
C THR A 30 2.08 3.55 1.98
N ALA A 31 2.00 3.17 0.72
CA ALA A 31 1.15 2.10 0.23
C ALA A 31 2.00 0.95 -0.29
N ILE A 32 1.50 -0.28 -0.14
CA ILE A 32 2.10 -1.45 -0.77
C ILE A 32 1.40 -1.65 -2.11
N TRP A 33 2.19 -1.73 -3.17
CA TRP A 33 1.75 -1.94 -4.54
C TRP A 33 2.31 -3.25 -5.07
N VAL A 34 1.49 -3.98 -5.82
CA VAL A 34 1.91 -5.17 -6.56
C VAL A 34 1.69 -4.92 -8.06
N PRO A 35 2.64 -5.27 -8.93
CA PRO A 35 2.47 -5.13 -10.38
C PRO A 35 1.48 -6.13 -10.97
N GLY A 36 1.29 -7.26 -10.29
CA GLY A 36 0.34 -8.30 -10.65
C GLY A 36 0.25 -9.30 -9.51
N CYS A 37 -0.94 -9.86 -9.34
CA CYS A 37 -1.19 -10.91 -8.36
C CYS A 37 -1.08 -12.28 -9.06
N ILE A 38 -0.64 -13.29 -8.33
CA ILE A 38 -0.61 -14.68 -8.81
C ILE A 38 -2.03 -15.22 -8.67
N ASP A 39 -2.67 -15.50 -9.81
CA ASP A 39 -3.95 -16.20 -9.87
C ASP A 39 -3.74 -17.66 -9.46
N ASN A 40 -3.96 -17.96 -8.18
CA ASN A 40 -4.04 -19.33 -7.70
C ASN A 40 -5.52 -19.71 -7.69
N GLU A 41 -5.88 -20.88 -8.22
CA GLU A 41 -7.27 -21.35 -8.36
C GLU A 41 -8.09 -21.36 -7.04
N ASP A 42 -7.42 -21.17 -5.88
CA ASP A 42 -7.96 -21.10 -4.52
C ASP A 42 -7.85 -19.70 -3.85
N GLU A 43 -7.31 -18.69 -4.54
CA GLU A 43 -7.11 -17.32 -4.02
C GLU A 43 -7.88 -16.30 -4.86
N GLU A 44 -8.76 -15.51 -4.24
CA GLU A 44 -9.48 -14.43 -4.91
C GLU A 44 -8.50 -13.31 -5.33
N CYS A 45 -7.90 -13.45 -6.51
CA CYS A 45 -7.21 -12.35 -7.19
C CYS A 45 -8.22 -11.29 -7.66
N PRO A 46 -7.83 -10.01 -7.78
CA PRO A 46 -8.65 -9.02 -8.50
C PRO A 46 -8.97 -9.56 -9.90
N GLU A 47 -10.19 -9.33 -10.41
CA GLU A 47 -10.76 -9.95 -11.63
C GLU A 47 -9.85 -9.94 -12.87
N GLU A 48 -8.84 -9.05 -12.93
CA GLU A 48 -7.94 -8.91 -14.08
C GLU A 48 -6.47 -9.30 -13.81
N GLY A 49 -6.09 -9.76 -12.61
CA GLY A 49 -4.70 -10.11 -12.26
C GLY A 49 -3.69 -8.95 -12.34
N GLY A 50 -4.16 -7.74 -12.69
CA GLY A 50 -3.36 -6.56 -12.93
C GLY A 50 -2.84 -5.89 -11.66
N ALA A 51 -2.12 -4.79 -11.87
CA ALA A 51 -1.51 -4.02 -10.80
C ALA A 51 -2.54 -3.54 -9.78
N ALA A 52 -2.19 -3.61 -8.50
CA ALA A 52 -3.09 -3.28 -7.41
C ALA A 52 -2.36 -2.65 -6.22
N LEU A 53 -3.06 -1.76 -5.51
CA LEU A 53 -2.69 -1.35 -4.16
C LEU A 53 -3.34 -2.26 -3.13
N LEU A 54 -2.57 -2.66 -2.12
CA LEU A 54 -3.07 -3.40 -0.98
C LEU A 54 -3.58 -2.42 0.09
N LYS A 55 -4.81 -2.66 0.55
CA LYS A 55 -5.52 -1.88 1.55
C LYS A 55 -5.96 -2.77 2.69
N TYR A 56 -6.10 -2.20 3.87
CA TYR A 56 -6.63 -2.90 5.04
C TYR A 56 -5.89 -4.22 5.33
N ILE A 57 -4.57 -4.23 5.09
CA ILE A 57 -3.72 -5.43 5.20
C ILE A 57 -3.74 -5.95 6.64
N SER A 58 -4.43 -7.06 6.87
CA SER A 58 -4.60 -7.67 8.19
C SER A 58 -3.43 -8.58 8.55
N ASP A 59 -2.82 -9.22 7.55
CA ASP A 59 -1.60 -10.03 7.69
C ASP A 59 -0.63 -9.81 6.52
N LEU A 60 0.67 -9.88 6.80
CA LEU A 60 1.74 -9.73 5.84
C LEU A 60 2.90 -10.65 6.22
N ASP A 61 3.44 -11.39 5.27
CA ASP A 61 4.53 -12.32 5.52
C ASP A 61 5.72 -11.64 6.20
N ALA A 62 6.39 -12.38 7.09
CA ALA A 62 7.44 -11.83 7.94
C ALA A 62 8.62 -11.25 7.15
N GLY A 63 8.91 -11.82 5.97
CA GLY A 63 9.97 -11.36 5.09
C GLY A 63 9.65 -9.97 4.55
N THR A 64 8.46 -9.79 3.98
CA THR A 64 8.04 -8.48 3.46
C THR A 64 7.82 -7.48 4.58
N MET A 65 7.23 -7.88 5.72
CA MET A 65 7.06 -6.99 6.86
C MET A 65 8.39 -6.46 7.41
N ALA A 66 9.45 -7.27 7.40
CA ALA A 66 10.78 -6.82 7.81
C ALA A 66 11.32 -5.72 6.88
N ARG A 67 11.12 -5.86 5.56
CA ARG A 67 11.52 -4.86 4.57
C ARG A 67 10.68 -3.58 4.67
N VAL A 68 9.36 -3.72 4.83
CA VAL A 68 8.44 -2.60 5.11
C VAL A 68 8.89 -1.82 6.34
N ARG A 69 9.21 -2.49 7.45
CA ARG A 69 9.70 -1.82 8.67
C ARG A 69 11.00 -1.07 8.46
N ALA A 70 11.91 -1.61 7.64
CA ALA A 70 13.19 -0.97 7.35
C ALA A 70 13.01 0.30 6.49
N ALA A 71 12.12 0.25 5.49
CA ALA A 71 11.91 1.36 4.56
C ALA A 71 10.87 2.41 5.03
N SER A 72 9.88 1.96 5.80
CA SER A 72 8.68 2.73 6.19
C SER A 72 8.24 2.38 7.62
N PRO A 73 9.04 2.70 8.66
CA PRO A 73 8.74 2.34 10.06
C PRO A 73 7.43 2.93 10.62
N TRP A 74 6.86 3.93 9.93
CA TRP A 74 5.55 4.51 10.26
C TRP A 74 4.36 3.67 9.77
N LEU A 75 4.57 2.73 8.84
CA LEU A 75 3.55 1.80 8.38
C LEU A 75 3.58 0.57 9.30
N LYS A 76 2.65 0.52 10.26
CA LYS A 76 2.65 -0.48 11.34
C LYS A 76 1.22 -0.89 11.72
N SER A 77 1.09 -2.08 12.29
CA SER A 77 -0.20 -2.62 12.69
C SER A 77 -0.82 -1.79 13.82
N ASN A 78 -2.08 -1.40 13.66
CA ASN A 78 -2.86 -0.73 14.69
C ASN A 78 -4.37 -0.92 14.43
N TYR A 79 -5.17 -0.78 15.48
CA TYR A 79 -6.62 -0.84 15.38
C TYR A 79 -7.17 0.50 14.88
N SER A 80 -8.00 0.44 13.84
CA SER A 80 -8.70 1.61 13.29
C SER A 80 -10.17 1.56 13.69
N HIS A 81 -10.63 2.57 14.43
CA HIS A 81 -12.04 2.72 14.76
C HIS A 81 -12.92 2.95 13.53
N THR A 82 -12.41 3.61 12.49
CA THR A 82 -13.17 3.87 11.26
C THR A 82 -13.40 2.59 10.45
N ALA A 83 -12.41 1.69 10.45
CA ALA A 83 -12.50 0.41 9.73
C ALA A 83 -13.00 -0.74 10.61
N ASP A 84 -13.08 -0.52 11.94
CA ASP A 84 -13.39 -1.52 12.96
C ASP A 84 -12.52 -2.79 12.88
N GLN A 85 -11.23 -2.61 12.57
CA GLN A 85 -10.28 -3.72 12.45
C GLN A 85 -8.84 -3.29 12.69
N THR A 86 -8.01 -4.25 13.10
CA THR A 86 -6.56 -4.11 13.13
C THR A 86 -5.99 -4.40 11.75
N HIS A 87 -5.21 -3.47 11.21
CA HIS A 87 -4.52 -3.63 9.94
C HIS A 87 -3.24 -2.79 9.95
N LEU A 88 -2.40 -3.01 8.94
CA LEU A 88 -1.25 -2.19 8.66
C LEU A 88 -1.70 -0.79 8.25
N ALA A 89 -1.41 0.21 9.08
CA ALA A 89 -1.83 1.59 8.86
C ALA A 89 -0.65 2.55 8.98
N ASN A 90 -0.71 3.65 8.23
CA ASN A 90 0.27 4.72 8.34
C ASN A 90 0.12 5.45 9.67
N HIS A 91 1.22 5.96 10.22
CA HIS A 91 1.23 6.76 11.44
C HIS A 91 1.98 8.06 11.20
N CYS A 92 1.51 9.14 11.81
CA CYS A 92 2.19 10.43 11.72
C CYS A 92 3.57 10.33 12.36
N GLN A 93 4.61 10.70 11.61
CA GLN A 93 5.99 10.66 12.09
C GLN A 93 6.27 11.61 13.27
N ALA A 94 5.41 12.60 13.51
CA ALA A 94 5.56 13.59 14.59
C ALA A 94 4.75 13.28 15.85
N CYS A 95 3.52 12.76 15.72
CA CYS A 95 2.61 12.56 16.86
C CYS A 95 2.06 11.13 16.98
N ASP A 96 2.51 10.23 16.12
CA ASP A 96 2.11 8.82 16.04
C ASP A 96 0.60 8.60 15.82
N ALA A 97 -0.15 9.63 15.42
CA ALA A 97 -1.56 9.49 15.09
C ALA A 97 -1.74 8.61 13.85
N LEU A 98 -2.63 7.62 13.93
CA LEU A 98 -3.03 6.77 12.81
C LEU A 98 -3.55 7.63 11.64
N GLN A 99 -2.96 7.46 10.46
CA GLN A 99 -3.38 8.03 9.18
C GLN A 99 -4.10 6.91 8.41
N GLY A 100 -5.43 6.85 8.57
CA GLY A 100 -6.21 5.68 8.17
C GLY A 100 -6.37 5.54 6.65
N ASP A 101 -6.45 4.30 6.19
CA ASP A 101 -6.61 3.93 4.79
C ASP A 101 -7.77 4.64 4.10
N HIS A 102 -8.87 4.90 4.80
CA HIS A 102 -9.99 5.66 4.25
C HIS A 102 -9.58 7.02 3.70
N PHE A 103 -8.67 7.74 4.36
CA PHE A 103 -8.19 9.07 3.96
C PHE A 103 -6.96 8.99 3.06
N VAL A 104 -6.13 7.97 3.24
CA VAL A 104 -4.91 7.78 2.44
C VAL A 104 -5.25 7.37 1.00
N TYR A 105 -6.33 6.62 0.81
CA TYR A 105 -6.79 6.13 -0.49
C TYR A 105 -8.08 6.79 -1.00
N CYS A 106 -8.49 7.93 -0.43
CA CYS A 106 -9.66 8.65 -0.92
C CYS A 106 -9.38 9.30 -2.29
N PRO A 107 -10.42 9.66 -3.06
CA PRO A 107 -10.28 10.68 -4.09
C PRO A 107 -9.63 11.93 -3.46
N ASP A 108 -8.63 12.51 -4.13
CA ASP A 108 -7.74 13.57 -3.60
C ASP A 108 -6.69 13.13 -2.56
N GLY A 109 -6.67 11.83 -2.22
CA GLY A 109 -5.66 11.25 -1.34
C GLY A 109 -4.29 11.05 -2.03
N PRO A 110 -3.23 10.81 -1.25
CA PRO A 110 -1.86 10.67 -1.79
C PRO A 110 -1.67 9.53 -2.81
N PHE A 111 -2.56 8.53 -2.81
CA PHE A 111 -2.52 7.38 -3.74
C PHE A 111 -3.68 7.40 -4.75
N PHE A 112 -4.09 8.61 -5.16
CA PHE A 112 -5.07 8.82 -6.23
C PHE A 112 -4.53 9.77 -7.32
N PRO A 113 -3.32 9.54 -7.89
CA PRO A 113 -2.79 10.36 -8.97
C PRO A 113 -3.70 10.28 -10.20
N GLN A 114 -3.84 11.42 -10.88
CA GLN A 114 -4.71 11.54 -12.06
C GLN A 114 -3.97 11.31 -13.39
N ASP A 115 -2.65 11.47 -13.38
CA ASP A 115 -1.81 11.44 -14.56
C ASP A 115 -0.36 11.06 -14.21
N GLN A 116 0.51 11.01 -15.24
CA GLN A 116 1.93 10.71 -15.07
C GLN A 116 2.63 11.69 -14.12
N ALA A 117 2.26 12.97 -14.11
CA ALA A 117 2.89 13.96 -13.24
C ALA A 117 2.54 13.71 -11.75
N GLY A 118 1.35 13.18 -11.47
CA GLY A 118 0.99 12.67 -10.15
C GLY A 118 1.80 11.42 -9.77
N VAL A 119 1.97 10.47 -10.70
CA VAL A 119 2.75 9.26 -10.46
C VAL A 119 4.23 9.57 -10.23
N ASP A 120 4.80 10.52 -10.97
CA ASP A 120 6.21 10.93 -10.86
C ASP A 120 6.52 11.60 -9.50
N GLN A 121 5.51 12.04 -8.75
CA GLN A 121 5.67 12.54 -7.38
C GLN A 121 5.75 11.42 -6.34
N LEU A 122 5.34 10.19 -6.69
CA LEU A 122 5.47 9.04 -5.81
C LEU A 122 6.92 8.57 -5.81
N LYS A 123 7.48 8.41 -4.61
CA LYS A 123 8.75 7.72 -4.46
C LYS A 123 8.48 6.22 -4.45
N VAL A 124 9.00 5.51 -5.45
CA VAL A 124 8.87 4.06 -5.60
C VAL A 124 10.10 3.36 -5.02
N ILE A 125 9.88 2.43 -4.10
CA ILE A 125 10.92 1.55 -3.54
C ILE A 125 10.57 0.13 -3.94
N PHE A 126 11.31 -0.45 -4.89
CA PHE A 126 11.09 -1.83 -5.30
C PHE A 126 11.62 -2.79 -4.25
N GLU A 127 10.77 -3.73 -3.86
CA GLU A 127 11.11 -4.78 -2.92
C GLU A 127 11.44 -6.06 -3.68
N HIS A 128 12.53 -6.71 -3.31
CA HIS A 128 12.90 -8.00 -3.89
C HIS A 128 12.24 -9.14 -3.12
N GLY A 129 11.67 -10.08 -3.87
CA GLY A 129 11.11 -11.32 -3.35
C GLY A 129 9.58 -11.34 -3.33
N PRO A 130 9.01 -12.53 -3.11
CA PRO A 130 7.57 -12.72 -3.11
C PRO A 130 6.91 -12.02 -1.92
N LEU A 131 5.64 -11.70 -2.08
CA LEU A 131 4.74 -11.17 -1.05
C LEU A 131 3.58 -12.14 -0.87
N MET A 132 3.21 -12.38 0.39
CA MET A 132 1.92 -12.97 0.75
C MET A 132 1.24 -12.06 1.77
N ALA A 133 -0.02 -11.71 1.53
CA ALA A 133 -0.78 -10.82 2.39
C ALA A 133 -2.26 -11.21 2.46
N SER A 134 -2.89 -10.98 3.61
CA SER A 134 -4.35 -10.93 3.71
C SER A 134 -4.78 -9.47 3.66
N ALA A 135 -5.47 -9.06 2.59
CA ALA A 135 -5.77 -7.66 2.33
C ALA A 135 -6.97 -7.48 1.40
N SER A 136 -7.50 -6.26 1.32
CA SER A 136 -8.33 -5.82 0.20
C SER A 136 -7.45 -5.17 -0.89
N THR A 137 -7.94 -5.11 -2.12
CA THR A 137 -7.23 -4.49 -3.23
C THR A 137 -7.95 -3.25 -3.77
N ALA A 138 -7.20 -2.35 -4.40
CA ALA A 138 -7.73 -1.29 -5.23
C ALA A 138 -6.94 -1.22 -6.53
N GLN A 139 -7.65 -1.12 -7.66
CA GLN A 139 -7.05 -1.02 -8.99
C GLN A 139 -7.42 0.32 -9.63
N SER A 140 -6.51 0.84 -10.44
CA SER A 140 -6.72 2.05 -11.22
C SER A 140 -5.76 2.12 -12.38
N GLY A 141 -6.19 2.69 -13.51
CA GLY A 141 -5.38 2.77 -14.74
C GLY A 141 -4.06 3.53 -14.58
N TRP A 142 -3.94 4.43 -13.60
CA TRP A 142 -2.65 5.10 -13.34
C TRP A 142 -1.56 4.12 -12.91
N MET A 143 -1.91 2.96 -12.37
CA MET A 143 -0.93 1.98 -11.90
C MET A 143 -0.08 1.42 -13.06
N GLU A 144 -0.58 1.47 -14.29
CA GLU A 144 0.18 1.12 -15.51
C GLU A 144 1.30 2.14 -15.80
N LEU A 145 1.22 3.35 -15.23
CA LEU A 145 2.23 4.41 -15.38
C LEU A 145 3.41 4.24 -14.42
N VAL A 146 3.32 3.31 -13.47
CA VAL A 146 4.43 2.98 -12.55
C VAL A 146 5.48 2.19 -13.33
N LYS A 147 6.63 2.82 -13.57
CA LYS A 147 7.73 2.20 -14.31
C LYS A 147 8.39 1.10 -13.47
N LEU A 148 8.20 -0.15 -13.87
CA LEU A 148 8.94 -1.28 -13.32
C LEU A 148 10.44 -1.15 -13.62
N PRO A 149 11.32 -1.62 -12.71
CA PRO A 149 12.73 -1.70 -13.00
C PRO A 149 12.93 -2.64 -14.18
N ALA A 150 13.81 -2.29 -15.10
CA ALA A 150 14.18 -3.21 -16.18
C ALA A 150 14.70 -4.51 -15.56
N GLU A 151 14.19 -5.65 -16.01
CA GLU A 151 14.74 -6.96 -15.66
C GLU A 151 16.22 -6.95 -16.08
N GLY A 152 17.11 -6.93 -15.08
CA GLY A 152 18.56 -6.94 -15.26
C GLY A 152 19.11 -8.35 -15.34
#